data_AF-A0A368H5V2-F1
#
_entry.id   AF-A0A368H5V2-F1
#
_cell.length_a   1.000
_cell.length_b   1.000
_cell.length_c   1.000
_cell.angle_alpha   90.00
_cell.angle_beta   90.00
_cell.angle_gamma   90.00
#
_symmetry.space_group_name_H-M   'P 1'
#
loop_
_entity.id
_entity.type
_entity.pdbx_description
1 polymer ?
#
loop_
_entity_poly.entity_id
_entity_poly.type
_entity_poly.pdbx_seq_one_letter_code
_entity_poly.pdbx_strand_id
1 'polypeptide(L)'
;LETFSNSLHFLQIDGEFQQWSTVTQGVVLGAFFYGYILTQIPGGFLAHHYGGKNVFLAGIFGTAVFTLLTPPLAKIGYGVLVFARFAEGLLEGVTYPAMHVMWSHWAPVLEKTKLATFAFSGSYFGTVISIPLSAVIGQALGWPFIFYFFGLLGLLWCLIWARRVSDFPATDPHITTEELTLLQRDAVGHTHYVGFCNSFLRRHRMSCTFRSPSILQNVHPCACLCFQCVTLNARGHNC
;
A
#
# COMPACT_ATOMS: atom_id res chain seq x y z
N LEU A 1 28.69 -32.53 4.24
CA LEU A 1 28.65 -31.12 4.68
C LEU A 1 29.42 -30.23 3.70
N GLU A 2 30.63 -30.61 3.28
CA GLU A 2 31.38 -29.91 2.22
C GLU A 2 30.66 -29.88 0.86
N THR A 3 29.96 -30.96 0.49
CA THR A 3 29.11 -31.01 -0.71
C THR A 3 27.90 -30.08 -0.66
N PHE A 4 27.38 -29.76 0.53
CA PHE A 4 26.29 -28.78 0.70
C PHE A 4 26.82 -27.34 0.66
N SER A 5 28.03 -27.11 1.19
CA SER A 5 28.73 -25.82 1.10
C SER A 5 29.09 -25.46 -0.35
N ASN A 6 29.50 -26.45 -1.15
CA ASN A 6 29.85 -26.23 -2.56
C ASN A 6 28.61 -25.96 -3.44
N SER A 7 27.44 -26.52 -3.10
CA SER A 7 26.16 -26.20 -3.76
C SER A 7 25.64 -24.80 -3.44
N LEU A 8 25.94 -24.29 -2.23
CA LEU A 8 25.60 -22.93 -1.82
C LEU A 8 26.48 -21.89 -2.53
N HIS A 9 27.71 -22.26 -2.87
CA HIS A 9 28.62 -21.41 -3.66
C HIS A 9 28.18 -21.27 -5.13
N PHE A 10 27.39 -22.22 -5.66
CA PHE A 10 26.84 -22.19 -7.02
C PHE A 10 25.61 -21.29 -7.18
N LEU A 11 25.05 -20.79 -6.07
CA LEU A 11 23.96 -19.80 -6.07
C LEU A 11 24.45 -18.40 -5.70
N GLN A 12 25.76 -18.18 -5.65
CA GLN A 12 26.28 -16.82 -5.59
C GLN A 12 26.23 -16.25 -7.02
N ILE A 13 25.09 -15.64 -7.36
CA ILE A 13 25.01 -14.77 -8.53
C ILE A 13 25.96 -13.62 -8.24
N ASP A 14 27.17 -13.67 -8.80
CA ASP A 14 28.11 -12.57 -8.79
C ASP A 14 27.43 -11.36 -9.44
N GLY A 15 26.91 -10.48 -8.59
CA GLY A 15 26.13 -9.33 -9.01
C GLY A 15 27.05 -8.32 -9.69
N GLU A 16 26.58 -7.73 -10.79
CA GLU A 16 27.25 -6.66 -11.56
C GLU A 16 27.76 -5.47 -10.68
N PHE A 17 27.29 -5.38 -9.42
CA PHE A 17 27.66 -4.39 -8.41
C PHE A 17 28.44 -4.97 -7.21
N GLN A 18 29.45 -5.81 -7.45
CA GLN A 18 30.32 -6.40 -6.42
C GLN A 18 30.97 -5.37 -5.45
N GLN A 19 31.02 -4.09 -5.82
CA GLN A 19 31.60 -2.99 -5.03
C GLN A 19 30.65 -2.40 -3.97
N TRP A 20 29.37 -2.77 -3.94
CA TRP A 20 28.42 -2.20 -2.99
C TRP A 20 28.46 -2.93 -1.66
N SER A 21 28.74 -2.19 -0.59
CA SER A 21 28.68 -2.73 0.77
C SER A 21 27.24 -3.14 1.13
N THR A 22 27.10 -4.09 2.05
CA THR A 22 25.80 -4.51 2.60
C THR A 22 25.00 -3.34 3.18
N VAL A 23 25.70 -2.36 3.76
CA VAL A 23 25.10 -1.09 4.24
C VAL A 23 24.48 -0.31 3.08
N THR A 24 25.20 -0.19 1.96
CA THR A 24 24.73 0.52 0.76
C THR A 24 23.46 -0.13 0.20
N GLN A 25 23.45 -1.45 0.09
CA GLN A 25 22.26 -2.20 -0.35
C GLN A 25 21.07 -1.99 0.61
N GLY A 26 21.33 -1.99 1.91
CA GLY A 26 20.31 -1.71 2.93
C GLY A 26 19.73 -0.30 2.80
N VAL A 27 20.55 0.71 2.46
CA VAL A 27 20.05 2.08 2.23
C VAL A 27 19.17 2.15 0.98
N VAL A 28 19.57 1.50 -0.12
CA VAL A 28 18.74 1.44 -1.36
C VAL A 28 17.38 0.80 -1.06
N LEU A 29 17.37 -0.30 -0.32
CA LEU A 29 16.14 -1.01 0.05
C LEU A 29 15.28 -0.18 1.03
N GLY A 30 15.93 0.47 2.00
CA GLY A 30 15.28 1.31 3.01
C GLY A 30 14.66 2.59 2.43
N ALA A 31 15.28 3.18 1.40
CA ALA A 31 14.80 4.41 0.76
C ALA A 31 13.34 4.30 0.28
N PHE A 32 12.96 3.13 -0.24
CA PHE A 32 11.58 2.83 -0.61
C PHE A 32 10.62 2.99 0.58
N PHE A 33 10.94 2.40 1.74
CA PHE A 33 10.08 2.44 2.92
C PHE A 33 9.94 3.86 3.49
N TYR A 34 10.98 4.68 3.42
CA TYR A 34 10.90 6.08 3.84
C TYR A 34 9.89 6.87 2.98
N GLY A 35 9.93 6.70 1.65
CA GLY A 35 8.95 7.33 0.75
C GLY A 35 7.53 6.82 1.01
N TYR A 36 7.40 5.50 1.21
CA TYR A 36 6.12 4.84 1.47
C TYR A 36 5.43 5.39 2.73
N ILE A 37 6.15 5.50 3.85
CA ILE A 37 5.55 5.98 5.11
C ILE A 37 5.09 7.45 5.00
N LEU A 38 5.86 8.30 4.30
CA LEU A 38 5.56 9.72 4.18
C LEU A 38 4.24 10.00 3.43
N THR A 39 3.86 9.12 2.50
CA THR A 39 2.72 9.34 1.60
C THR A 39 1.44 8.66 2.05
N GLN A 40 1.48 7.82 3.09
CA GLN A 40 0.28 7.13 3.61
C GLN A 40 -0.79 8.10 4.13
N ILE A 41 -0.42 9.11 4.94
CA ILE A 41 -1.39 10.10 5.46
C ILE A 41 -1.86 11.06 4.35
N PRO A 42 -0.96 11.68 3.57
CA PRO A 42 -1.37 12.57 2.47
C PRO A 42 -2.15 11.85 1.37
N GLY A 43 -1.83 10.58 1.09
CA GLY A 43 -2.47 9.77 0.06
C GLY A 43 -3.94 9.54 0.33
N GLY A 44 -4.32 9.33 1.60
CA GLY A 44 -5.73 9.22 1.99
C GLY A 44 -6.52 10.51 1.76
N PHE A 45 -5.92 11.66 2.10
CA PHE A 45 -6.51 12.97 1.82
C PHE A 45 -6.67 13.20 0.31
N LEU A 46 -5.62 12.91 -0.46
CA LEU A 46 -5.64 13.06 -1.92
C LEU A 46 -6.71 12.18 -2.57
N ALA A 47 -6.84 10.92 -2.14
CA ALA A 47 -7.84 10.00 -2.66
C ALA A 47 -9.28 10.45 -2.40
N HIS A 48 -9.54 11.07 -1.24
CA HIS A 48 -10.86 11.59 -0.91
C HIS A 48 -11.25 12.81 -1.78
N HIS A 49 -10.28 13.65 -2.15
CA HIS A 49 -10.53 14.86 -2.93
C HIS A 49 -10.48 14.66 -4.46
N TYR A 50 -9.55 13.85 -4.95
CA TYR A 50 -9.29 13.68 -6.39
C TYR A 50 -9.86 12.36 -6.97
N GLY A 51 -10.50 11.55 -6.13
CA GLY A 51 -11.04 10.24 -6.50
C GLY A 51 -10.06 9.11 -6.27
N GLY A 52 -10.55 8.02 -5.68
CA GLY A 52 -9.72 6.86 -5.30
C GLY A 52 -9.13 6.16 -6.52
N LYS A 53 -9.87 6.02 -7.63
CA LYS A 53 -9.42 5.40 -8.88
C LYS A 53 -8.22 6.15 -9.45
N ASN A 54 -8.31 7.48 -9.55
CA ASN A 54 -7.28 8.29 -10.18
C ASN A 54 -5.98 8.30 -9.36
N VAL A 55 -6.10 8.43 -8.03
CA VAL A 55 -4.93 8.38 -7.14
C VAL A 55 -4.30 7.00 -7.14
N PHE A 56 -5.11 5.93 -7.11
CA PHE A 56 -4.62 4.56 -7.19
C PHE A 56 -3.90 4.28 -8.52
N LEU A 57 -4.49 4.70 -9.64
CA LEU A 57 -3.91 4.56 -10.97
C LEU A 57 -2.62 5.36 -11.10
N ALA A 58 -2.59 6.62 -10.64
CA ALA A 58 -1.41 7.47 -10.70
C ALA A 58 -0.25 6.89 -9.87
N GLY A 59 -0.55 6.34 -8.69
CA GLY A 59 0.43 5.65 -7.85
C GLY A 59 1.06 4.46 -8.55
N ILE A 60 0.25 3.49 -8.99
CA ILE A 60 0.75 2.26 -9.64
C ILE A 60 1.44 2.56 -10.97
N PHE A 61 0.89 3.47 -11.78
CA PHE A 61 1.52 3.89 -13.02
C PHE A 61 2.89 4.50 -12.76
N GLY A 62 2.96 5.38 -11.77
CA GLY A 62 4.21 5.99 -11.31
C GLY A 62 5.24 4.95 -10.87
N THR A 63 4.86 4.03 -9.97
CA THR A 63 5.74 2.95 -9.52
C THR A 63 6.21 2.09 -10.69
N ALA A 64 5.32 1.71 -11.61
CA ALA A 64 5.66 0.89 -12.76
C ALA A 64 6.68 1.58 -13.68
N VAL A 65 6.54 2.89 -13.92
CA VAL A 65 7.51 3.68 -14.70
C VAL A 65 8.88 3.71 -14.02
N PHE A 66 8.95 4.01 -12.72
CA PHE A 66 10.23 4.01 -12.01
C PHE A 66 10.85 2.60 -11.92
N THR A 67 10.03 1.57 -11.83
CA THR A 67 10.48 0.16 -11.88
C THR A 67 11.17 -0.12 -13.22
N LEU A 68 10.61 0.32 -14.35
CA LEU A 68 11.25 0.21 -15.67
C LEU A 68 12.53 1.04 -15.78
N LEU A 69 12.59 2.19 -15.11
CA LEU A 69 13.77 3.05 -15.10
C LEU A 69 14.85 2.56 -14.13
N THR A 70 14.55 1.65 -13.20
CA THR A 70 15.53 1.15 -12.22
C THR A 70 16.81 0.64 -12.89
N PRO A 71 16.79 -0.28 -13.88
CA PRO A 71 18.02 -0.82 -14.45
C PRO A 71 18.97 0.22 -15.06
N PRO A 72 18.51 1.17 -15.91
CA PRO A 72 19.40 2.22 -16.40
C PRO A 72 19.86 3.17 -15.29
N LEU A 73 19.02 3.51 -14.31
CA LEU A 73 19.39 4.40 -13.20
C LEU A 73 20.45 3.75 -12.28
N ALA A 74 20.38 2.43 -12.09
CA ALA A 74 21.40 1.68 -11.34
C ALA A 74 22.79 1.76 -11.99
N LYS A 75 22.86 1.83 -13.33
CA LYS A 75 24.12 1.96 -14.08
C LYS A 75 24.70 3.37 -14.04
N ILE A 76 23.87 4.40 -13.84
CA ILE A 76 24.32 5.79 -13.76
C ILE A 76 24.99 6.07 -12.41
N GLY A 77 24.41 5.59 -11.31
CA GLY A 77 25.04 5.70 -10.00
C GLY A 77 24.11 5.46 -8.82
N TYR A 78 24.73 5.15 -7.68
CA TYR A 78 24.05 4.83 -6.43
C TYR A 78 23.05 5.91 -5.98
N GLY A 79 23.46 7.19 -5.98
CA GLY A 79 22.59 8.28 -5.50
C GLY A 79 21.30 8.44 -6.32
N VAL A 80 21.40 8.22 -7.65
CA VAL A 80 20.24 8.27 -8.56
C VAL A 80 19.31 7.08 -8.30
N LEU A 81 19.86 5.89 -8.06
CA LEU A 81 19.07 4.71 -7.70
C LEU A 81 18.33 4.90 -6.36
N VAL A 82 18.98 5.48 -5.35
CA VAL A 82 18.34 5.79 -4.06
C VAL A 82 17.18 6.76 -4.25
N PHE A 83 17.35 7.81 -5.05
CA PHE A 83 16.27 8.73 -5.38
C PHE A 83 15.12 8.04 -6.11
N ALA A 84 15.43 7.19 -7.09
CA ALA A 84 14.42 6.42 -7.81
C ALA A 84 13.61 5.50 -6.87
N ARG A 85 14.30 4.81 -5.95
CA ARG A 85 13.66 3.96 -4.93
C ARG A 85 12.78 4.74 -3.97
N PHE A 86 13.24 5.91 -3.55
CA PHE A 86 12.44 6.81 -2.72
C PHE A 86 11.19 7.29 -3.48
N ALA A 87 11.32 7.65 -4.75
CA ALA A 87 10.19 8.06 -5.61
C ALA A 87 9.20 6.91 -5.85
N GLU A 88 9.67 5.69 -6.08
CA GLU A 88 8.83 4.48 -6.12
C GLU A 88 8.03 4.35 -4.82
N GLY A 89 8.69 4.46 -3.67
CA GLY A 89 8.03 4.39 -2.36
C GLY A 89 6.96 5.46 -2.17
N LEU A 90 7.23 6.71 -2.57
CA LEU A 90 6.26 7.81 -2.50
C LEU A 90 5.00 7.53 -3.34
N LEU A 91 5.18 6.97 -4.54
CA LEU A 91 4.08 6.70 -5.46
C LEU A 91 3.30 5.43 -5.06
N GLU A 92 4.00 4.43 -4.53
CA GLU A 92 3.38 3.22 -4.01
C GLU A 92 2.56 3.51 -2.74
N GLY A 93 3.03 4.38 -1.86
CA GLY A 93 2.44 4.64 -0.54
C GLY A 93 1.01 5.22 -0.56
N VAL A 94 0.52 5.72 -1.71
CA VAL A 94 -0.87 6.22 -1.83
C VAL A 94 -1.88 5.12 -2.17
N THR A 95 -1.43 3.90 -2.51
CA THR A 95 -2.30 2.83 -3.02
C THR A 95 -3.26 2.27 -1.98
N TYR A 96 -2.79 1.88 -0.79
CA TYR A 96 -3.66 1.34 0.27
C TYR A 96 -4.72 2.35 0.77
N PRO A 97 -4.38 3.63 1.03
CA PRO A 97 -5.37 4.64 1.38
C PRO A 97 -6.41 4.83 0.28
N ALA A 98 -5.98 4.92 -0.98
CA ALA A 98 -6.89 5.08 -2.11
C ALA A 98 -7.83 3.88 -2.27
N MET A 99 -7.33 2.66 -2.10
CA MET A 99 -8.12 1.43 -2.13
C MET A 99 -9.23 1.43 -1.06
N HIS A 100 -8.91 1.88 0.16
CA HIS A 100 -9.91 2.01 1.23
C HIS A 100 -10.99 3.05 0.95
N VAL A 101 -10.64 4.17 0.30
CA VAL A 101 -11.61 5.18 -0.17
C VAL A 101 -12.49 4.61 -1.28
N MET A 102 -11.93 3.82 -2.21
CA MET A 102 -12.75 3.16 -3.24
C MET A 102 -13.76 2.19 -2.63
N TRP A 103 -13.33 1.36 -1.67
CA TRP A 103 -14.24 0.45 -0.98
C TRP A 103 -15.31 1.15 -0.14
N SER A 104 -15.09 2.39 0.32
CA SER A 104 -16.20 3.11 0.97
C SER A 104 -17.34 3.48 0.04
N HIS A 105 -17.11 3.51 -1.28
CA HIS A 105 -18.15 3.79 -2.27
C HIS A 105 -18.72 2.51 -2.91
N TRP A 106 -17.89 1.48 -3.06
CA TRP A 106 -18.21 0.27 -3.83
C TRP A 106 -18.61 -0.96 -3.01
N ALA A 107 -18.35 -0.97 -1.70
CA ALA A 107 -18.65 -2.13 -0.87
C ALA A 107 -19.80 -1.85 0.11
N PRO A 108 -20.83 -2.73 0.16
CA PRO A 108 -21.82 -2.67 1.22
C PRO A 108 -21.17 -3.00 2.57
N VAL A 109 -21.70 -2.41 3.64
CA VAL A 109 -21.04 -2.37 4.96
C VAL A 109 -20.76 -3.77 5.50
N LEU A 110 -21.69 -4.70 5.30
CA LEU A 110 -21.59 -6.08 5.76
C LEU A 110 -20.58 -6.92 4.98
N GLU A 111 -20.24 -6.53 3.75
CA GLU A 111 -19.37 -7.30 2.87
C GLU A 111 -17.99 -6.65 2.67
N LYS A 112 -17.83 -5.40 3.09
CA LYS A 112 -16.60 -4.62 2.97
C LYS A 112 -15.37 -5.37 3.48
N THR A 113 -15.46 -6.03 4.64
CA THR A 113 -14.34 -6.81 5.20
C THR A 113 -14.01 -8.06 4.38
N LYS A 114 -15.02 -8.67 3.74
CA LYS A 114 -14.81 -9.85 2.87
C LYS A 114 -14.07 -9.43 1.59
N LEU A 115 -14.52 -8.35 0.95
CA LEU A 115 -13.87 -7.78 -0.24
C LEU A 115 -12.43 -7.33 0.07
N ALA A 116 -12.22 -6.69 1.22
CA ALA A 116 -10.90 -6.27 1.66
C ALA A 116 -9.95 -7.47 1.89
N THR A 117 -10.42 -8.48 2.61
CA THR A 117 -9.64 -9.70 2.86
C THR A 117 -9.30 -10.43 1.56
N PHE A 118 -10.25 -10.51 0.62
CA PHE A 118 -10.01 -11.11 -0.69
C PHE A 118 -8.93 -10.34 -1.47
N ALA A 119 -9.00 -9.00 -1.51
CA ALA A 119 -8.00 -8.19 -2.18
C ALA A 119 -6.61 -8.33 -1.53
N PHE A 120 -6.52 -8.34 -0.20
CA PHE A 120 -5.25 -8.53 0.51
C PHE A 120 -4.69 -9.94 0.36
N SER A 121 -5.53 -10.97 0.20
CA SER A 121 -5.04 -12.31 -0.12
C SER A 121 -4.29 -12.35 -1.45
N GLY A 122 -4.68 -11.49 -2.40
CA GLY A 122 -4.01 -11.32 -3.69
C GLY A 122 -2.58 -10.80 -3.57
N SER A 123 -2.25 -9.97 -2.59
CA SER A 123 -0.87 -9.46 -2.43
C SER A 123 0.10 -10.56 -1.99
N TYR A 124 -0.33 -11.44 -1.08
CA TYR A 124 0.45 -12.61 -0.68
C TYR A 124 0.59 -13.60 -1.83
N PHE A 125 -0.50 -13.88 -2.55
CA PHE A 125 -0.46 -14.76 -3.72
C PHE A 125 0.48 -14.23 -4.81
N GLY A 126 0.40 -12.94 -5.10
CA GLY A 126 1.30 -12.27 -6.04
C GLY A 126 2.77 -12.41 -5.63
N THR A 127 3.07 -12.25 -4.34
CA THR A 127 4.43 -12.42 -3.80
C THR A 127 4.95 -13.85 -4.00
N VAL A 128 4.12 -14.86 -3.68
CA VAL A 128 4.46 -16.28 -3.83
C VAL A 128 4.79 -16.65 -5.27
N ILE A 129 4.11 -16.06 -6.26
CA ILE A 129 4.41 -16.28 -7.67
C ILE A 129 5.60 -15.44 -8.15
N SER A 130 5.69 -14.19 -7.70
CA SER A 130 6.67 -13.23 -8.22
C SER A 130 8.10 -13.60 -7.83
N ILE A 131 8.32 -14.15 -6.62
CA ILE A 131 9.66 -14.56 -6.16
C ILE A 131 10.28 -15.64 -7.07
N PRO A 132 9.67 -16.82 -7.28
CA PRO A 132 10.24 -17.84 -8.15
C PRO A 132 10.30 -17.39 -9.60
N LEU A 133 9.31 -16.62 -10.08
CA LEU A 133 9.32 -16.07 -11.42
C LEU A 133 10.52 -15.12 -11.64
N SER A 134 10.82 -14.27 -10.65
CA SER A 134 12.00 -13.41 -10.66
C SER A 134 13.30 -14.21 -10.71
N ALA A 135 13.38 -15.33 -9.99
CA ALA A 135 14.55 -16.20 -10.00
C ALA A 135 14.78 -16.83 -11.39
N VAL A 136 13.72 -17.33 -12.03
CA VAL A 136 13.80 -17.92 -13.38
C VAL A 136 14.21 -16.87 -14.42
N ILE A 137 13.57 -15.70 -14.40
CA ILE A 137 13.89 -14.60 -15.33
C ILE A 137 15.32 -14.10 -15.11
N GLY A 138 15.73 -13.94 -13.85
CA GLY A 138 17.07 -13.48 -13.49
C GLY A 138 18.18 -14.42 -13.97
N GLN A 139 17.96 -15.74 -13.88
CA GLN A 139 18.93 -16.74 -14.37
C GLN A 139 18.97 -16.83 -15.89
N ALA A 140 17.84 -16.70 -16.58
CA ALA A 140 17.76 -16.88 -18.03
C ALA A 140 18.13 -15.63 -18.84
N LEU A 141 17.69 -14.45 -18.39
CA LEU A 141 17.80 -13.19 -19.14
C LEU A 141 18.63 -12.14 -18.41
N GLY A 142 18.92 -12.34 -17.12
CA GLY A 142 19.63 -11.39 -16.28
C GLY A 142 18.70 -10.53 -15.41
N TRP A 143 19.29 -9.91 -14.39
CA TRP A 143 18.56 -9.10 -13.40
C TRP A 143 17.77 -7.91 -13.97
N PRO A 144 18.19 -7.19 -15.05
CA PRO A 144 17.43 -6.06 -15.57
C PRO A 144 16.06 -6.46 -16.10
N PHE A 145 15.93 -7.67 -16.66
CA PHE A 145 14.69 -8.16 -17.25
C PHE A 145 13.60 -8.44 -16.24
N ILE A 146 13.95 -8.67 -14.96
CA ILE A 146 12.98 -8.78 -13.88
C ILE A 146 12.19 -7.48 -13.77
N PHE A 147 12.90 -6.34 -13.73
CA PHE A 147 12.30 -5.01 -13.65
C PHE A 147 11.48 -4.68 -14.90
N TYR A 148 11.97 -5.04 -16.09
CA TYR A 148 11.23 -4.83 -17.33
C TYR A 148 9.94 -5.65 -17.39
N PHE A 149 9.98 -6.91 -16.97
CA PHE A 149 8.81 -7.78 -16.96
C PHE A 149 7.73 -7.27 -16.01
N PHE A 150 8.06 -7.02 -14.73
CA PHE A 150 7.08 -6.55 -13.76
C PHE A 150 6.61 -5.11 -14.03
N GLY A 151 7.51 -4.24 -14.50
CA GLY A 151 7.13 -2.87 -14.88
C GLY A 151 6.16 -2.84 -16.05
N LEU A 152 6.39 -3.63 -17.11
CA LEU A 152 5.47 -3.72 -18.25
C LEU A 152 4.14 -4.35 -17.86
N LEU A 153 4.16 -5.39 -17.03
CA LEU A 153 2.95 -6.03 -16.51
C LEU A 153 2.11 -5.02 -15.68
N GLY A 154 2.76 -4.21 -14.85
CA GLY A 154 2.13 -3.15 -14.09
C GLY A 154 1.51 -2.06 -14.99
N LEU A 155 2.20 -1.65 -16.05
CA LEU A 155 1.65 -0.70 -17.03
C LEU A 155 0.46 -1.29 -17.78
N LEU A 156 0.52 -2.56 -18.20
CA LEU A 156 -0.60 -3.23 -18.85
C LEU A 156 -1.81 -3.29 -17.91
N TRP A 157 -1.57 -3.63 -16.64
CA TRP A 157 -2.62 -3.61 -15.61
C TRP A 157 -3.21 -2.19 -15.46
N CYS A 158 -2.39 -1.14 -15.46
CA CYS A 158 -2.87 0.24 -15.39
C CYS A 158 -3.79 0.60 -16.57
N LEU A 159 -3.45 0.15 -17.78
CA LEU A 159 -4.28 0.37 -18.97
C LEU A 159 -5.64 -0.34 -18.87
N ILE A 160 -5.68 -1.53 -18.27
CA ILE A 160 -6.92 -2.27 -18.03
C ILE A 160 -7.74 -1.54 -16.95
N TRP A 161 -7.11 -1.17 -15.84
CA TRP A 161 -7.73 -0.46 -14.72
C TRP A 161 -8.37 0.86 -15.14
N ALA A 162 -7.62 1.67 -15.91
CA ALA A 162 -8.09 2.96 -16.40
C ALA A 162 -9.39 2.86 -17.21
N ARG A 163 -9.54 1.79 -18.00
CA ARG A 163 -10.72 1.54 -18.85
C ARG A 163 -11.88 0.86 -18.14
N ARG A 164 -11.60 -0.02 -17.16
CA ARG A 164 -12.61 -0.90 -16.56
C ARG A 164 -13.21 -0.35 -15.28
N VAL A 165 -12.47 0.44 -14.51
CA VAL A 165 -12.90 0.86 -13.17
C VAL A 165 -13.49 2.25 -13.19
N SER A 166 -14.53 2.48 -12.41
CA SER A 166 -15.17 3.78 -12.21
C SER A 166 -15.02 4.22 -10.76
N ASP A 167 -14.86 5.53 -10.52
CA ASP A 167 -14.67 6.07 -9.16
C ASP A 167 -15.91 5.87 -8.28
N PHE A 168 -17.09 6.10 -8.86
CA PHE A 168 -18.36 6.01 -8.16
C PHE A 168 -19.30 5.02 -8.83
N PRO A 169 -20.12 4.28 -8.05
CA PRO A 169 -21.10 3.35 -8.61
C PRO A 169 -22.10 4.06 -9.54
N ALA A 170 -22.49 5.30 -9.23
CA ALA A 170 -23.41 6.08 -10.06
C ALA A 170 -22.85 6.46 -11.45
N THR A 171 -21.53 6.40 -11.63
CA THR A 171 -20.85 6.71 -12.90
C THR A 171 -20.51 5.48 -13.72
N ASP A 172 -20.75 4.28 -13.19
CA ASP A 172 -20.42 3.04 -13.88
C ASP A 172 -21.51 2.65 -14.88
N PRO A 173 -21.18 2.46 -16.18
CA PRO A 173 -22.15 2.01 -17.18
C PRO A 173 -22.62 0.56 -17.00
N HIS A 174 -21.93 -0.28 -16.21
CA HIS A 174 -22.26 -1.71 -16.07
C HIS A 174 -23.06 -2.06 -14.81
N ILE A 175 -23.35 -1.08 -13.94
CA ILE A 175 -24.05 -1.34 -12.67
C ILE A 175 -25.55 -1.56 -12.88
N THR A 176 -26.12 -2.53 -12.17
CA THR A 176 -27.57 -2.76 -12.17
C THR A 176 -28.29 -1.75 -11.28
N THR A 177 -29.54 -1.42 -11.61
CA THR A 177 -30.34 -0.50 -10.79
C THR A 177 -30.58 -1.03 -9.38
N GLU A 178 -30.72 -2.34 -9.22
CA GLU A 178 -30.88 -3.00 -7.93
C GLU A 178 -29.63 -2.81 -7.04
N GLU A 179 -28.44 -3.09 -7.59
CA GLU A 179 -27.17 -2.92 -6.89
C GLU A 179 -26.90 -1.46 -6.49
N LEU A 180 -27.17 -0.51 -7.40
CA LEU A 180 -27.01 0.91 -7.12
C LEU A 180 -27.91 1.36 -5.95
N THR A 181 -29.17 0.90 -5.90
CA THR A 181 -30.09 1.25 -4.81
C THR A 181 -29.66 0.64 -3.47
N LEU A 182 -29.10 -0.58 -3.46
CA LEU A 182 -28.53 -1.19 -2.27
C LEU A 182 -27.36 -0.37 -1.71
N LEU A 183 -26.40 0.00 -2.57
CA LEU A 183 -25.23 0.81 -2.16
C LEU A 183 -25.65 2.19 -1.63
N GLN A 184 -26.61 2.85 -2.28
CA GLN A 184 -27.13 4.14 -1.83
C GLN A 184 -27.85 4.05 -0.49
N ARG A 185 -28.66 3.00 -0.28
CA ARG A 185 -29.36 2.78 1.00
C ARG A 185 -28.37 2.58 2.15
N ASP A 186 -27.34 1.76 1.93
CA ASP A 186 -26.33 1.48 2.95
C ASP A 186 -25.46 2.71 3.27
N ALA A 187 -25.16 3.54 2.27
CA ALA A 187 -24.45 4.81 2.44
C ALA A 187 -25.25 5.82 3.29
N VAL A 188 -26.58 5.94 3.08
CA VAL A 188 -27.47 6.81 3.87
C VAL A 188 -27.60 6.30 5.31
N GLY A 189 -27.71 4.98 5.51
CA GLY A 189 -27.77 4.37 6.84
C GLY A 189 -26.56 4.74 7.71
N HIS A 190 -25.35 4.65 7.15
CA HIS A 190 -24.12 5.00 7.87
C HIS A 190 -24.06 6.48 8.28
N THR A 191 -24.51 7.39 7.41
CA THR A 191 -24.49 8.84 7.67
C THR A 191 -25.41 9.21 8.83
N HIS A 192 -26.54 8.52 9.00
CA HIS A 192 -27.46 8.70 10.13
C HIS A 192 -26.85 8.26 11.47
N TYR A 193 -26.15 7.13 11.53
CA TYR A 193 -25.47 6.68 12.76
C TYR A 193 -24.33 7.62 13.16
N VAL A 194 -23.54 8.08 12.18
CA VAL A 194 -22.45 9.04 12.44
C VAL A 194 -23.01 10.40 12.84
N GLY A 195 -24.07 10.89 12.20
CA GLY A 195 -24.75 12.13 12.56
C GLY A 195 -25.35 12.10 13.97
N PHE A 196 -26.00 10.99 14.35
CA PHE A 196 -26.51 10.76 15.70
C PHE A 196 -25.38 10.69 16.73
N CYS A 197 -24.31 9.95 16.44
CA CYS A 197 -23.13 9.88 17.30
C CYS A 197 -22.46 11.25 17.46
N ASN A 198 -22.31 12.02 16.38
CA ASN A 198 -21.66 13.33 16.41
C ASN A 198 -22.52 14.40 17.12
N SER A 199 -23.85 14.32 17.00
CA SER A 199 -24.78 15.16 17.76
C SER A 199 -24.86 14.76 19.24
N PHE A 200 -24.77 13.47 19.56
CA PHE A 200 -24.62 12.94 20.91
C PHE A 200 -23.28 13.37 21.56
N LEU A 201 -22.17 13.28 20.82
CA LEU A 201 -20.83 13.69 21.25
C LEU A 201 -20.72 15.21 21.44
N ARG A 202 -21.34 16.02 20.57
CA ARG A 202 -21.48 17.48 20.76
C ARG A 202 -22.25 17.82 22.03
N ARG A 203 -23.32 17.05 22.34
CA ARG A 203 -24.13 17.24 23.54
C ARG A 203 -23.38 16.93 24.85
N HIS A 204 -22.29 16.16 24.76
CA HIS A 204 -21.46 15.77 25.93
C HIS A 204 -20.02 16.31 25.87
N ARG A 205 -19.74 17.30 24.99
CA ARG A 205 -18.49 18.06 24.88
C ARG A 205 -17.22 17.20 24.98
N MET A 206 -17.22 16.05 24.29
CA MET A 206 -16.02 15.21 24.16
C MET A 206 -15.27 15.56 22.87
N SER A 207 -14.04 16.08 22.99
CA SER A 207 -13.15 16.30 21.84
C SER A 207 -12.68 14.96 21.28
N CYS A 208 -13.26 14.56 20.14
CA CYS A 208 -12.90 13.34 19.42
C CYS A 208 -11.85 13.63 18.35
N THR A 209 -10.58 13.37 18.66
CA THR A 209 -9.61 13.05 17.60
C THR A 209 -8.92 11.70 17.84
N PHE A 210 -8.95 11.12 19.04
CA PHE A 210 -8.19 9.90 19.33
C PHE A 210 -8.82 8.92 20.35
N ARG A 211 -10.15 8.95 20.56
CA ARG A 211 -10.80 8.09 21.56
C ARG A 211 -12.03 7.36 21.02
N SER A 212 -11.84 6.60 19.94
CA SER A 212 -12.77 5.53 19.57
C SER A 212 -12.08 4.17 19.77
N PRO A 213 -12.60 3.25 20.60
CA PRO A 213 -12.01 1.92 20.82
C PRO A 213 -11.80 1.12 19.53
N SER A 214 -12.63 1.35 18.51
CA SER A 214 -12.60 0.64 17.23
C SER A 214 -11.52 1.12 16.25
N ILE A 215 -11.05 2.37 16.39
CA ILE A 215 -9.89 2.88 15.62
C ILE A 215 -8.59 2.40 16.28
N LEU A 216 -8.55 2.35 17.62
CA LEU A 216 -7.45 1.79 18.40
C LEU A 216 -7.29 0.27 18.23
N GLN A 217 -8.35 -0.46 17.84
CA GLN A 217 -8.27 -1.90 17.56
C GLN A 217 -7.63 -2.22 16.19
N ASN A 218 -7.75 -1.34 15.19
CA ASN A 218 -7.19 -1.57 13.85
C ASN A 218 -5.74 -1.08 13.71
N VAL A 219 -5.25 -0.29 14.66
CA VAL A 219 -3.82 0.03 14.84
C VAL A 219 -3.29 -0.89 15.94
N HIS A 220 -2.88 -2.12 15.58
CA HIS A 220 -2.51 -3.21 16.52
C HIS A 220 -1.56 -2.75 17.68
N PRO A 221 -1.50 -3.49 18.79
CA PRO A 221 -1.60 -3.13 20.20
C PRO A 221 -0.26 -2.62 20.80
N CYS A 222 0.74 -2.29 19.96
CA CYS A 222 2.07 -1.89 20.40
C CYS A 222 2.13 -0.41 20.78
N ALA A 223 1.21 0.42 20.26
CA ALA A 223 1.17 1.84 20.60
C ALA A 223 0.53 2.13 21.98
N CYS A 224 -0.32 1.24 22.50
CA CYS A 224 -0.94 1.41 23.82
C CYS A 224 0.05 1.22 24.98
N LEU A 225 1.06 0.36 24.84
CA LEU A 225 2.08 0.16 25.88
C LEU A 225 3.02 1.37 26.04
N CYS A 226 3.26 2.13 24.97
CA CYS A 226 4.08 3.35 25.07
C CYS A 226 3.29 4.51 25.69
N PHE A 227 1.99 4.62 25.42
CA PHE A 227 1.20 5.75 25.94
C PHE A 227 0.75 5.57 27.41
N GLN A 228 0.49 4.34 27.87
CA GLN A 228 0.17 4.13 29.29
C GLN A 228 1.37 4.37 30.22
N CYS A 229 2.60 4.12 29.77
CA CYS A 229 3.80 4.33 30.58
C CYS A 229 4.15 5.81 30.77
N VAL A 230 3.88 6.67 29.78
CA VAL A 230 4.18 8.11 29.86
C VAL A 230 3.13 8.90 30.66
N THR A 231 1.87 8.47 30.69
CA THR A 231 0.83 9.14 31.52
C THR A 231 0.79 8.71 32.99
N LEU A 232 1.37 7.55 33.35
CA LEU A 232 1.39 7.09 34.74
C LEU A 232 2.56 7.67 35.56
N ASN A 233 3.61 8.18 34.93
CA ASN A 233 4.71 8.86 35.64
C ASN A 233 4.46 10.37 35.90
N ALA A 234 3.33 10.91 35.41
CA ALA A 234 2.99 12.34 35.53
C ALA A 234 1.87 12.64 36.56
N ARG A 235 1.35 11.62 37.25
CA ARG A 235 0.34 11.79 38.32
C ARG A 235 0.78 11.05 39.57
N GLY A 236 1.79 11.58 40.26
CA GLY A 236 2.39 11.01 41.47
C GLY A 236 1.38 10.53 42.51
N HIS A 237 0.90 9.30 42.33
CA HIS A 237 0.10 8.53 43.25
C HIS A 237 0.78 7.18 43.35
N ASN A 238 1.32 6.89 44.53
CA ASN A 238 1.86 5.59 44.89
C ASN A 238 0.74 4.55 44.89
N CYS A 239 1.02 3.42 44.24
CA CYS A 239 0.36 2.10 44.28
C CYS A 239 -1.17 2.06 44.18
#